data_AF-A0A438GBG4-F1
#
_entry.id   AF-A0A438GBG4-F1
#
_cell.length_a   1.000
_cell.length_b   1.000
_cell.length_c   1.000
_cell.angle_alpha   90.00
_cell.angle_beta   90.00
_cell.angle_gamma   90.00
#
_symmetry.space_group_name_H-M   'P 1'
#
loop_
_entity.id
_entity.type
_entity.pdbx_description
1 polymer ?
#
loop_
_entity_poly.entity_id
_entity_poly.type
_entity_poly.pdbx_seq_one_letter_code
_entity_poly.pdbx_strand_id
1 'polypeptide(L)'
;MINPKDDANQGNDLLLSIRSIFPESWVSDISEVVPQLPLHHIRKVFGLRSDSEVVDRVRILVFGGDATTNQVLQAFCDMELHPTPLIGVMPLGTQVDISISLGWVIQ
;
A
#
# COMPACT_ATOMS: atom_id res chain seq x y z
N MET A 1 -1.44 -0.45 -3.26
CA MET A 1 -2.47 -0.71 -2.23
C MET A 1 -3.17 0.60 -1.94
N ILE A 2 -4.50 0.62 -1.96
CA ILE A 2 -5.29 1.85 -1.83
C ILE A 2 -6.41 1.58 -0.82
N ASN A 3 -6.60 2.46 0.18
CA ASN A 3 -7.81 2.43 1.00
C ASN A 3 -8.77 3.52 0.50
N PRO A 4 -9.76 3.19 -0.35
CA PRO A 4 -10.66 4.20 -0.90
C PRO A 4 -11.57 4.83 0.17
N LYS A 5 -11.69 4.23 1.37
CA LYS A 5 -12.52 4.78 2.46
C LYS A 5 -11.84 5.93 3.21
N ASP A 6 -10.53 6.12 3.04
CA ASP A 6 -9.79 7.23 3.67
C ASP A 6 -10.09 8.58 3.00
N ASP A 7 -10.65 8.58 1.79
CA ASP A 7 -11.17 9.78 1.13
C ASP A 7 -12.53 9.51 0.47
N ALA A 8 -13.59 10.05 1.07
CA ALA A 8 -14.97 9.85 0.61
C ALA A 8 -15.26 10.44 -0.78
N ASN A 9 -14.45 11.39 -1.26
CA ASN A 9 -14.67 12.07 -2.53
C ASN A 9 -13.80 11.49 -3.64
N GLN A 10 -12.54 11.15 -3.35
CA GLN A 10 -11.55 10.78 -4.36
C GLN A 10 -11.06 9.34 -4.28
N GLY A 11 -11.31 8.63 -3.17
CA GLY A 11 -10.71 7.31 -2.94
C GLY A 11 -11.13 6.27 -3.98
N ASN A 12 -12.42 6.18 -4.30
CA ASN A 12 -12.94 5.26 -5.31
C ASN A 12 -12.45 5.61 -6.72
N ASP A 13 -12.47 6.89 -7.07
CA ASP A 13 -12.01 7.35 -8.39
C ASP A 13 -10.52 7.06 -8.59
N LEU A 14 -9.71 7.25 -7.54
CA LEU A 14 -8.29 6.88 -7.55
C LEU A 14 -8.12 5.36 -7.75
N LEU A 15 -8.85 4.53 -7.00
CA LEU A 15 -8.78 3.08 -7.13
C LEU A 15 -9.09 2.63 -8.56
N LEU A 16 -10.21 3.10 -9.12
CA LEU A 16 -10.64 2.77 -10.47
C LEU A 16 -9.65 3.28 -11.53
N SER A 17 -9.11 4.49 -11.36
CA SER A 17 -8.12 5.05 -12.26
C SER A 17 -6.85 4.21 -12.31
N ILE A 18 -6.33 3.80 -11.16
CA ILE A 18 -5.13 2.94 -11.10
C ILE A 18 -5.41 1.54 -11.68
N ARG A 19 -6.59 0.97 -11.42
CA ARG A 19 -7.04 -0.32 -12.01
C ARG A 19 -7.26 -0.24 -13.53
N SER A 20 -7.45 0.94 -14.10
CA SER A 20 -7.51 1.12 -15.56
C SER A 20 -6.13 1.01 -16.23
N ILE A 21 -5.05 1.20 -15.46
CA ILE A 21 -3.66 1.21 -15.95
C ILE A 21 -2.95 -0.10 -15.63
N PHE A 22 -3.20 -0.67 -14.44
CA PHE A 22 -2.55 -1.87 -13.95
C PHE A 22 -3.54 -3.03 -13.80
N PRO A 23 -3.07 -4.29 -13.90
CA PRO A 23 -3.90 -5.45 -13.59
C PRO A 23 -4.52 -5.34 -12.19
N GLU A 24 -5.80 -5.68 -12.06
CA GLU A 24 -6.52 -5.58 -10.79
C GLU A 24 -5.85 -6.37 -9.66
N SER A 25 -5.21 -7.49 -9.98
CA SER A 25 -4.42 -8.29 -9.04
C SER A 25 -3.23 -7.54 -8.42
N TRP A 26 -2.74 -6.46 -9.05
CA TRP A 26 -1.66 -5.61 -8.55
C TRP A 26 -2.18 -4.41 -7.75
N VAL A 27 -3.49 -4.13 -7.81
CA VAL A 27 -4.13 -2.96 -7.20
C VAL A 27 -5.12 -3.40 -6.14
N SER A 28 -4.59 -3.69 -4.95
CA SER A 28 -5.38 -4.12 -3.79
C SER A 28 -6.17 -2.97 -3.15
N ASP A 29 -7.46 -3.23 -2.89
CA ASP A 29 -8.32 -2.39 -2.04
C ASP A 29 -8.14 -2.82 -0.57
N ILE A 30 -7.50 -1.99 0.23
CA ILE A 30 -7.21 -2.27 1.64
C ILE A 30 -8.49 -2.33 2.47
N SER A 31 -9.57 -1.67 2.03
CA SER A 31 -10.83 -1.63 2.75
C SER A 31 -11.64 -2.93 2.65
N GLU A 32 -11.29 -3.79 1.68
CA GLU A 32 -11.84 -5.12 1.46
C GLU A 32 -10.86 -6.23 1.89
N VAL A 33 -9.56 -5.94 1.84
CA VAL A 33 -8.49 -6.88 2.18
C VAL A 33 -8.05 -6.62 3.62
N VAL A 34 -8.38 -7.52 4.54
CA VAL A 34 -7.83 -7.52 5.91
C VAL A 34 -6.30 -7.46 5.80
N PRO A 35 -5.61 -6.56 6.53
CA PRO A 35 -4.19 -6.22 6.30
C PRO A 35 -3.19 -7.37 6.51
N GLN A 36 -3.67 -8.57 6.84
CA GLN A 36 -2.89 -9.80 6.67
C GLN A 36 -2.77 -10.13 5.19
N LEU A 37 -2.08 -9.28 4.41
CA LEU A 37 -1.70 -9.59 3.04
C LEU A 37 -0.65 -10.70 3.12
N PRO A 38 -0.99 -11.97 2.88
CA PRO A 38 -0.06 -13.03 3.19
C PRO A 38 1.11 -12.94 2.21
N LEU A 39 2.35 -13.08 2.69
CA LEU A 39 3.54 -13.08 1.83
C LEU A 39 3.39 -14.04 0.62
N HIS A 40 2.71 -15.17 0.84
CA HIS A 40 2.40 -16.13 -0.23
C HIS A 40 1.56 -15.52 -1.36
N HIS A 41 0.66 -14.58 -1.06
CA HIS A 41 -0.19 -13.92 -2.04
C HIS A 41 0.64 -12.98 -2.92
N ILE A 42 1.52 -12.18 -2.30
CA ILE A 42 2.47 -11.32 -3.03
C ILE A 42 3.31 -12.18 -3.99
N ARG A 43 3.88 -13.28 -3.48
CA ARG A 43 4.67 -14.20 -4.29
C ARG A 43 3.86 -14.81 -5.43
N LYS A 44 2.61 -15.21 -5.19
CA LYS A 44 1.74 -15.76 -6.24
C LYS A 44 1.40 -14.74 -7.32
N VAL A 45 1.05 -13.51 -6.93
CA VAL A 45 0.68 -12.42 -7.85
C VAL A 45 1.84 -12.04 -8.77
N PHE A 46 3.07 -12.03 -8.23
CA PHE A 46 4.27 -11.64 -8.98
C PHE A 46 5.10 -12.83 -9.49
N GLY A 47 4.64 -14.06 -9.30
CA GLY A 47 5.33 -15.28 -9.75
C GLY A 47 6.70 -15.51 -9.10
N LEU A 48 6.85 -15.16 -7.82
CA LEU A 48 8.12 -15.13 -7.09
C LEU A 48 8.39 -16.44 -6.34
N ARG A 49 9.65 -16.89 -6.39
CA ARG A 49 10.08 -18.21 -5.91
C ARG A 49 10.74 -18.18 -4.55
N SER A 50 11.04 -17.01 -4.01
CA SER A 50 11.64 -16.83 -2.70
C SER A 50 11.22 -15.50 -2.08
N ASP A 51 11.48 -15.35 -0.79
CA ASP A 51 11.23 -14.12 -0.06
C ASP A 51 12.25 -13.03 -0.43
N SER A 52 13.48 -13.42 -0.79
CA SER A 52 14.49 -12.52 -1.37
C SER A 52 13.98 -11.86 -2.65
N GLU A 53 13.30 -12.61 -3.52
CA GLU A 53 12.74 -12.04 -4.75
C GLU A 53 11.64 -10.99 -4.47
N VAL A 54 10.93 -11.10 -3.34
CA VAL A 54 9.96 -10.07 -2.92
C VAL A 54 10.69 -8.78 -2.63
N VAL A 55 11.76 -8.83 -1.86
CA VAL A 55 12.55 -7.66 -1.50
C VAL A 55 13.21 -7.02 -2.73
N ASP A 56 13.79 -7.84 -3.61
CA ASP A 56 14.54 -7.36 -4.76
C ASP A 56 13.63 -6.75 -5.84
N ARG A 57 12.46 -7.36 -6.07
CA ARG A 57 11.65 -7.09 -7.27
C ARG A 57 10.34 -6.35 -6.99
N VAL A 58 9.85 -6.36 -5.75
CA VAL A 58 8.56 -5.74 -5.42
C VAL A 58 8.78 -4.35 -4.84
N ARG A 59 7.95 -3.41 -5.30
CA ARG A 59 7.86 -2.06 -4.77
C ARG A 59 6.41 -1.83 -4.40
N ILE A 60 6.17 -1.44 -3.16
CA ILE A 60 4.82 -1.25 -2.62
C ILE A 60 4.54 0.24 -2.55
N LEU A 61 3.40 0.65 -3.09
CA LEU A 61 2.89 2.01 -2.95
C LEU A 61 1.57 1.94 -2.19
N VAL A 62 1.47 2.66 -1.08
CA VAL A 62 0.28 2.73 -0.21
C VAL A 62 -0.35 4.09 -0.36
N PHE A 63 -1.62 4.14 -0.75
CA PHE A 63 -2.45 5.35 -0.72
C PHE A 63 -3.44 5.22 0.44
N GLY A 64 -3.28 6.04 1.47
CA GLY A 64 -4.10 5.99 2.67
C GLY A 64 -3.80 7.11 3.65
N GLY A 65 -4.59 7.17 4.71
CA GLY A 65 -4.31 7.99 5.90
C GLY A 65 -3.31 7.32 6.84
N ASP A 66 -3.06 7.94 8.00
CA ASP A 66 -2.05 7.48 8.96
C ASP A 66 -2.38 6.09 9.54
N ALA A 67 -3.65 5.86 9.90
CA ALA A 67 -4.09 4.58 10.44
C ALA A 67 -3.93 3.42 9.44
N THR A 68 -4.29 3.66 8.17
CA THR A 68 -4.12 2.69 7.09
C THR A 68 -2.65 2.41 6.82
N THR A 69 -1.84 3.47 6.73
CA THR A 69 -0.41 3.35 6.49
C THR A 69 0.26 2.53 7.59
N ASN A 70 -0.04 2.85 8.86
CA ASN A 70 0.52 2.13 10.00
C ASN A 70 0.14 0.64 9.99
N GLN A 71 -1.10 0.31 9.65
CA GLN A 71 -1.53 -1.09 9.51
C GLN A 71 -0.74 -1.83 8.43
N VAL A 72 -0.52 -1.21 7.27
CA VAL A 72 0.26 -1.84 6.19
C VAL A 72 1.73 -1.99 6.57
N LEU A 73 2.34 -0.94 7.12
CA LEU A 73 3.75 -1.00 7.56
C LEU A 73 3.94 -2.06 8.63
N GLN A 74 3.03 -2.16 9.60
CA GLN A 74 3.09 -3.19 10.63
C GLN A 74 2.97 -4.59 10.03
N ALA A 75 2.04 -4.81 9.10
CA ALA A 75 1.91 -6.09 8.42
C ALA A 75 3.20 -6.51 7.68
N PHE A 76 3.92 -5.58 7.05
CA PHE A 76 5.20 -5.86 6.42
C PHE A 76 6.34 -6.07 7.41
N CYS A 77 6.34 -5.36 8.55
CA CYS A 77 7.28 -5.62 9.65
C CYS A 77 7.11 -7.04 10.20
N ASP A 78 5.87 -7.49 10.40
CA ASP A 78 5.54 -8.82 10.92
C ASP A 78 5.92 -9.96 9.96
N MET A 79 6.22 -9.67 8.68
CA MET A 79 6.70 -10.67 7.71
C MET A 79 8.20 -11.01 7.86
N GLU A 80 8.94 -10.26 8.70
CA GLU A 80 10.37 -10.51 8.98
C GLU A 80 11.25 -10.60 7.71
N LEU A 81 10.89 -9.85 6.67
CA LEU A 81 11.66 -9.76 5.42
C LEU A 81 12.91 -8.89 5.62
N HIS A 82 14.07 -9.41 5.21
CA HIS A 82 15.36 -8.71 5.34
C HIS A 82 16.13 -8.61 4.01
N PRO A 83 16.45 -7.38 3.55
CA PRO A 83 15.97 -6.09 4.06
C PRO A 83 14.45 -5.91 3.86
N THR A 84 13.85 -4.94 4.55
CA THR A 84 12.43 -4.63 4.36
C THR A 84 12.19 -4.20 2.91
N PRO A 85 11.14 -4.70 2.22
CA PRO A 85 10.79 -4.24 0.88
C PRO A 85 10.60 -2.72 0.82
N LEU A 86 10.87 -2.12 -0.34
CA LEU A 86 10.64 -0.68 -0.48
C LEU A 86 9.14 -0.38 -0.45
N ILE A 87 8.73 0.42 0.54
CA ILE A 87 7.35 0.88 0.71
C ILE A 87 7.33 2.40 0.60
N GLY A 88 6.60 2.92 -0.39
CA GLY A 88 6.25 4.32 -0.51
C GLY A 88 4.85 4.59 0.02
N VAL A 89 4.66 5.72 0.67
CA VAL A 89 3.37 6.16 1.20
C VAL A 89 2.96 7.44 0.49
N MET A 90 1.70 7.48 0.05
CA MET A 90 1.05 8.64 -0.52
C MET A 90 -0.19 8.94 0.35
N PRO A 91 -0.35 10.19 0.83
CA PRO A 91 -1.48 10.54 1.65
C PRO A 91 -2.74 10.49 0.79
N LEU A 92 -3.81 9.96 1.39
CA LEU A 92 -5.15 9.98 0.84
C LEU A 92 -6.09 10.44 1.94
N GLY A 93 -6.91 11.45 1.65
CA GLY A 93 -7.77 12.12 2.62
C GLY A 93 -7.29 13.52 3.01
N THR A 94 -7.95 14.10 4.01
CA THR A 94 -7.69 15.48 4.48
C THR A 94 -6.90 15.46 5.78
N GLN A 95 -5.88 16.33 5.91
CA GLN A 95 -5.05 16.47 7.12
C GLN A 95 -4.41 15.15 7.57
N VAL A 96 -3.75 14.46 6.64
CA VAL A 96 -2.96 13.26 6.97
C VAL A 96 -1.65 13.70 7.63
N ASP A 97 -1.35 13.25 8.83
CA ASP A 97 -0.15 13.67 9.59
C ASP A 97 1.15 13.30 8.87
N ILE A 98 1.17 12.16 8.16
CA ILE A 98 2.29 11.77 7.31
C ILE A 98 2.56 12.83 6.23
N SER A 99 1.53 13.44 5.63
CA SER A 99 1.72 14.47 4.62
C SER A 99 2.39 15.73 5.18
N ILE A 100 2.04 16.09 6.42
CA ILE A 100 2.64 17.22 7.14
C ILE A 100 4.09 16.88 7.51
N SER A 101 4.33 15.68 8.01
CA SER A 101 5.65 15.20 8.42
C SER A 101 6.64 15.12 7.25
N LEU A 102 6.14 14.83 6.04
CA LEU A 102 6.90 14.81 4.79
C LEU A 102 7.05 16.20 4.15
N GLY A 103 6.45 17.25 4.72
CA GLY A 103 6.52 18.62 4.22
C GLY A 103 5.70 18.86 2.95
N TRP A 104 4.69 18.04 2.67
CA TRP A 104 3.87 18.12 1.45
C TRP A 104 2.73 19.13 1.56
N VAL A 105 2.40 19.54 2.78
CA VAL A 105 1.44 20.61 3.06
C VAL A 105 2.20 21.80 3.64
N ILE A 106 2.03 22.98 3.05
CA ILE A 106 2.54 24.23 3.61
C ILE A 106 1.63 24.61 4.78
N GLN A 107 2.22 24.71 5.98
CA GLN A 107 1.56 25.19 7.19
C GLN A 107 1.18 26.66 7.10
#